data_AF-A0A7Y1CMX7-F1
#
_entry.id   AF-A0A7Y1CMX7-F1
#
_cell.length_a   1.000
_cell.length_b   1.000
_cell.length_c   1.000
_cell.angle_alpha   90.00
_cell.angle_beta   90.00
_cell.angle_gamma   90.00
#
_symmetry.space_group_name_H-M   'P 1'
#
loop_
_entity.id
_entity.type
_entity.pdbx_description
1 polymer ?
#
loop_
_entity_poly.entity_id
_entity_poly.type
_entity_poly.pdbx_seq_one_letter_code
_entity_poly.pdbx_strand_id
1 'polypeptide(L)' 'MGQLFGERDQWATAPDLTFHSRSAAQALCAGLHIEHFEESEGLGKSLRGPKHNHRFDLILRKP' A
#
# COMPACT_ATOMS: atom_id res chain seq x y z
N MET A 1 9.30 -6.70 -6.59
CA MET A 1 8.91 -6.25 -5.25
C MET A 1 8.42 -4.82 -5.37
N GLY A 2 7.29 -4.49 -4.77
CA GLY A 2 6.71 -3.15 -4.80
C GLY A 2 5.93 -2.84 -3.53
N GLN A 3 5.65 -1.57 -3.31
CA GLN A 3 4.88 -1.06 -2.18
C GLN A 3 3.84 -0.06 -2.66
N LEU A 4 2.62 -0.15 -2.12
CA LEU A 4 1.54 0.80 -2.39
C LEU A 4 1.02 1.38 -1.08
N PHE A 5 0.71 2.66 -1.05
CA PHE A 5 0.03 3.25 0.11
C PHE A 5 -1.45 2.86 0.10
N GLY A 6 -1.96 2.54 1.29
CA GLY A 6 -3.35 2.18 1.46
C GLY A 6 -4.22 3.34 1.94
N GLU A 7 -5.50 3.31 1.62
CA GLU A 7 -6.45 4.42 1.86
C GLU A 7 -6.67 4.82 3.33
N ARG A 8 -6.37 3.93 4.28
CA ARG A 8 -6.41 4.22 5.72
C ARG A 8 -5.17 4.95 6.26
N ASP A 9 -4.17 5.23 5.43
CA ASP A 9 -2.96 5.95 5.87
C ASP A 9 -3.32 7.37 6.33
N GLN A 10 -2.66 7.88 7.36
CA GLN A 10 -2.93 9.23 7.89
C GLN A 10 -2.78 10.34 6.85
N TRP A 11 -1.96 10.12 5.82
CA TRP A 11 -1.75 11.08 4.75
C TRP A 11 -2.70 10.88 3.56
N ALA A 12 -3.70 10.01 3.66
CA ALA A 12 -4.67 9.73 2.60
C ALA A 12 -5.40 10.98 2.06
N THR A 13 -5.44 12.07 2.85
CA THR A 13 -6.04 13.34 2.46
C THR A 13 -5.10 14.27 1.69
N ALA A 14 -3.82 13.91 1.50
CA ALA A 14 -2.86 14.72 0.78
C ALA A 14 -3.12 14.60 -0.75
N PRO A 15 -3.41 15.72 -1.45
CA PRO A 15 -3.84 15.69 -2.85
C PRO A 15 -2.74 15.21 -3.81
N ASP A 16 -1.47 15.35 -3.42
CA ASP A 16 -0.31 14.99 -4.24
C ASP A 16 0.13 13.53 -4.07
N LEU A 17 -0.57 12.77 -3.23
CA LEU A 17 -0.25 11.38 -2.92
C LEU A 17 -1.38 10.46 -3.41
N THR A 18 -1.00 9.27 -3.89
CA THR A 18 -1.96 8.26 -4.35
C THR A 18 -2.07 7.15 -3.33
N PHE A 19 -3.31 6.80 -2.98
CA PHE A 19 -3.65 5.74 -2.03
C PHE A 19 -4.66 4.79 -2.65
N HIS A 20 -4.63 3.53 -2.22
CA HIS A 20 -5.45 2.47 -2.78
C HIS A 20 -6.27 1.76 -1.70
N SER A 21 -7.48 1.36 -2.03
CA SER A 21 -8.15 0.29 -1.31
C SER A 21 -7.47 -1.04 -1.61
N ARG A 22 -7.69 -2.06 -0.76
CA ARG A 22 -7.17 -3.40 -1.02
C ARG A 22 -7.59 -3.93 -2.39
N SER A 23 -8.85 -3.72 -2.76
CA SER A 23 -9.39 -4.14 -4.06
C SER A 23 -8.74 -3.40 -5.24
N ALA A 24 -8.50 -2.09 -5.12
CA ALA A 24 -7.82 -1.31 -6.13
C ALA A 24 -6.35 -1.74 -6.28
N ALA A 25 -5.66 -2.01 -5.17
CA ALA A 25 -4.30 -2.53 -5.19
C ALA A 25 -4.21 -3.90 -5.89
N GLN A 26 -5.16 -4.80 -5.63
CA GLN A 26 -5.23 -6.10 -6.32
C GLN A 26 -5.55 -5.95 -7.81
N ALA A 27 -6.42 -5.00 -8.18
CA ALA A 27 -6.74 -4.73 -9.58
C ALA A 27 -5.52 -4.24 -10.39
N LEU A 28 -4.62 -3.47 -9.77
CA LEU A 28 -3.35 -3.08 -10.39
C LEU A 28 -2.42 -4.26 -10.70
N CYS A 29 -2.59 -5.38 -10.00
CA CYS A 29 -1.83 -6.62 -10.24
C CYS A 29 -2.47 -7.52 -11.31
N ALA A 30 -3.58 -7.10 -11.94
CA ALA A 30 -4.24 -7.90 -12.97
C ALA A 30 -3.27 -8.27 -14.11
N GLY A 31 -3.27 -9.56 -14.49
CA GLY A 31 -2.37 -10.08 -15.52
C GLY A 31 -0.97 -10.46 -15.05
N LEU A 32 -0.67 -10.36 -13.75
CA LEU A 32 0.56 -10.84 -13.12
C LEU A 32 0.25 -11.96 -12.13
N HIS A 33 1.25 -12.80 -11.82
CA HIS A 33 1.14 -13.77 -10.74
C HIS A 33 1.53 -13.11 -9.42
N ILE A 34 0.64 -13.16 -8.43
CA ILE A 34 0.88 -12.62 -7.09
C ILE A 34 1.52 -13.71 -6.24
N GLU A 35 2.82 -13.59 -5.99
CA GLU A 35 3.55 -14.51 -5.09
C GLU A 35 3.34 -14.11 -3.63
N HIS A 36 3.28 -12.79 -3.35
CA HIS A 36 3.04 -12.25 -2.02
C HIS A 36 2.20 -10.98 -2.10
N PHE A 37 1.19 -10.89 -1.25
CA PHE A 37 0.39 -9.69 -1.02
C PHE A 37 0.14 -9.58 0.49
N GLU A 38 0.79 -8.62 1.13
CA GLU A 38 0.66 -8.38 2.56
C GLU A 38 0.13 -6.96 2.80
N GLU A 39 -0.88 -6.87 3.64
CA GLU A 39 -1.46 -5.61 4.09
C GLU A 39 -0.98 -5.36 5.51
N SER A 40 -0.38 -4.19 5.73
CA SER A 40 0.12 -3.76 7.02
C SER A 40 -0.53 -2.45 7.42
N GLU A 41 -1.09 -2.42 8.63
CA GLU A 41 -1.69 -1.24 9.24
C GLU A 41 -1.14 -1.07 10.66
N GLY A 42 -0.76 0.15 11.03
CA GLY A 42 -0.30 0.43 12.39
C GLY A 42 0.43 1.74 12.54
N LEU A 43 0.95 1.99 13.75
CA LEU A 43 1.75 3.18 14.04
C LEU A 43 3.18 3.00 13.50
N GLY A 44 3.51 3.77 12.48
CA GLY A 44 4.86 3.88 11.94
C GLY A 44 5.63 5.06 12.52
N LYS A 45 6.96 5.03 12.37
CA LYS A 45 7.83 6.16 12.69
C LYS A 45 7.83 7.14 11.51
N SER A 46 7.60 8.42 11.78
CA SER A 46 7.83 9.51 10.83
C SER A 46 8.76 10.57 11.43
N LEU A 47 9.30 11.44 10.58
CA LEU A 47 10.12 12.59 11.01
C LEU A 47 9.37 13.57 11.93
N ARG A 48 8.04 13.47 12.01
CA ARG A 48 7.17 14.32 12.83
C ARG A 48 6.54 13.59 14.02
N GLY A 49 6.99 12.37 14.34
CA GLY A 49 6.43 11.51 15.38
C GLY A 49 5.68 10.30 14.84
N PRO A 50 4.97 9.53 15.69
CA PRO A 50 4.17 8.39 15.26
C PRO A 50 3.12 8.81 14.23
N LYS A 51 3.02 8.06 13.13
CA LYS A 51 2.02 8.26 12.09
C LYS A 51 1.22 6.98 11.92
N HIS A 52 -0.09 7.07 11.73
CA HIS A 52 -0.85 5.93 11.28
C HIS A 52 -0.48 5.61 9.82
N ASN A 53 0.10 4.43 9.60
CA ASN A 53 0.55 3.93 8.31
C ASN A 53 -0.40 2.83 7.84
N HIS A 54 -0.69 2.83 6.55
CA HIS A 54 -1.38 1.73 5.89
C HIS A 54 -0.71 1.47 4.54
N ARG A 55 -0.26 0.24 4.30
CA ARG A 55 0.55 -0.12 3.12
C ARG A 55 0.27 -1.54 2.66
N PHE A 56 0.45 -1.76 1.36
CA PHE A 56 0.53 -3.08 0.75
C PHE A 56 1.95 -3.38 0.29
N ASP A 57 2.48 -4.54 0.67
CA ASP A 57 3.76 -5.09 0.23
C ASP A 57 3.50 -6.22 -0.79
N LEU A 58 4.15 -6.12 -1.95
CA LEU A 58 3.83 -6.94 -3.12
C LEU A 58 5.07 -7.63 -3.70
N ILE A 59 4.97 -8.93 -3.95
CA ILE A 59 5.90 -9.68 -4.80
C ILE A 59 5.11 -10.25 -5.96
N LEU A 60 5.45 -9.82 -7.16
CA LEU A 60 4.76 -10.16 -8.40
C LEU A 60 5.75 -10.82 -9.36
N ARG A 61 5.27 -11.79 -10.12
CA ARG A 61 6.01 -12.46 -11.19
C ARG A 61 5.28 -12.25 -12.52
N LYS A 62 6.05 -12.08 -13.60
CA LYS A 62 5.49 -12.12 -14.97
C LYS A 62 4.91 -13.52 -15.23
N PRO A 63 3.82 -13.63 -16.01
CA PRO A 63 3.21 -14.91 -16.37
C PRO A 63 4.26 -15.95 -16.81
#